data_AF-A0A933VHZ8-F1
#
_entry.id   AF-A0A933VHZ8-F1
#
_cell.length_a   1.000
_cell.length_b   1.000
_cell.length_c   1.000
_cell.angle_alpha   90.00
_cell.angle_beta   90.00
_cell.angle_gamma   90.00
#
_symmetry.space_group_name_H-M   'P 1'
#
loop_
_entity.id
_entity.type
_entity.pdbx_description
1 polymer ?
#
loop_
_entity_poly.entity_id
_entity_poly.type
_entity_poly.pdbx_seq_one_letter_code
_entity_poly.pdbx_strand_id
1 'polypeptide(L)'
;MKRLALIVLFALLTACGSNASPIVIEWTTATEINTAGFNLYRGDSANGPFTQINSQLIPASPDPVAGGKYKYEDASVAAGKTYYYQLEDIEYSGTRTKHPPVAVSAGTSFGMFEALLASVGIIAVGFVVWIARKR
;
A
#
# COMPACT_ATOMS: atom_id res chain seq x y z
N MET A 1 -16.01 -9.28 26.75
CA MET A 1 -16.64 -8.98 25.44
C MET A 1 -15.55 -8.51 24.51
N LYS A 2 -15.13 -9.32 23.54
CA LYS A 2 -14.13 -8.90 22.54
C LYS A 2 -14.84 -7.94 21.58
N ARG A 3 -14.55 -6.65 21.67
CA ARG A 3 -15.16 -5.62 20.81
C ARG A 3 -14.37 -5.57 19.51
N LEU A 4 -15.03 -5.90 18.41
CA LEU A 4 -14.47 -5.93 17.06
C LEU A 4 -14.24 -4.49 16.58
N ALA A 5 -12.99 -4.05 16.52
CA ALA A 5 -12.62 -2.90 15.70
C ALA A 5 -12.75 -3.32 14.23
N LEU A 6 -13.68 -2.71 13.49
CA LEU A 6 -13.74 -2.85 12.05
C LEU A 6 -12.61 -2.01 11.45
N ILE A 7 -11.48 -2.66 11.16
CA ILE A 7 -10.33 -2.05 10.51
C ILE A 7 -10.49 -2.29 9.02
N VAL A 8 -10.82 -1.23 8.29
CA VAL A 8 -10.83 -1.25 6.83
C VAL A 8 -9.48 -0.74 6.37
N LEU A 9 -8.63 -1.63 5.87
CA LEU A 9 -7.37 -1.26 5.23
C LEU A 9 -7.65 -0.96 3.75
N PHE A 10 -7.42 0.27 3.31
CA PHE A 10 -7.38 0.64 1.90
C PHE A 10 -5.96 1.05 1.53
N ALA A 11 -5.46 0.55 0.41
CA ALA A 11 -4.19 1.00 -0.17
C ALA A 11 -4.49 1.68 -1.50
N LEU A 12 -4.18 2.98 -1.61
CA LEU A 12 -4.35 3.75 -2.83
C LEU A 12 -2.98 3.94 -3.51
N LEU A 13 -2.84 3.49 -4.76
CA LEU A 13 -1.63 3.73 -5.57
C LEU A 13 -1.65 5.13 -6.18
N THR A 14 -0.60 5.93 -5.98
CA THR A 14 -0.36 7.17 -6.74
C THR A 14 0.97 7.02 -7.47
N ALA A 15 0.97 7.13 -8.81
CA ALA A 15 2.14 6.92 -9.65
C ALA A 15 2.61 8.23 -10.32
N CYS A 16 3.90 8.56 -10.17
CA CYS A 16 4.73 9.20 -11.20
C CYS A 16 6.23 9.08 -10.82
N GLY A 17 7.04 8.42 -11.66
CA GLY A 17 8.51 8.41 -11.55
C GLY A 17 9.15 7.02 -11.59
N SER A 18 10.39 6.95 -12.09
CA SER A 18 11.21 5.76 -12.36
C SER A 18 11.66 4.94 -11.14
N ASN A 19 11.13 5.23 -9.95
CA ASN A 19 11.34 4.49 -8.72
C ASN A 19 10.05 3.73 -8.37
N ALA A 20 10.14 2.71 -7.52
CA ALA A 20 8.93 2.10 -6.96
C ALA A 20 8.03 3.21 -6.38
N SER A 21 6.75 3.22 -6.75
CA SER A 21 5.82 4.15 -6.11
C SER A 21 5.67 3.75 -4.64
N PRO A 22 5.66 4.72 -3.71
CA PRO A 22 5.48 4.44 -2.30
C PRO A 22 4.16 3.68 -2.08
N ILE A 23 4.16 2.73 -1.13
CA ILE A 23 2.92 2.09 -0.71
C ILE A 23 2.27 2.99 0.33
N VAL A 24 1.04 3.44 0.05
CA VAL A 24 0.22 4.18 0.99
C VAL A 24 -0.69 3.20 1.74
N ILE A 25 -0.59 3.20 3.06
CA ILE A 25 -1.36 2.38 3.98
C ILE A 25 -2.39 3.30 4.64
N GLU A 26 -3.67 3.05 4.38
CA GLU A 26 -4.77 3.80 4.99
C GLU A 26 -5.64 2.86 5.80
N TRP A 27 -5.99 3.28 7.02
CA TRP A 27 -6.97 2.58 7.82
C TRP A 27 -7.94 3.56 8.46
N THR A 28 -9.14 3.07 8.75
CA THR A 28 -10.16 3.80 9.49
C THR A 28 -10.62 2.95 10.66
N THR A 29 -10.88 3.59 11.78
CA THR A 29 -11.46 2.99 12.98
C THR A 29 -12.85 3.58 13.21
N ALA A 30 -13.74 2.77 13.77
CA ALA A 30 -15.08 3.22 14.14
C ALA A 30 -15.12 3.85 15.55
N THR A 31 -14.35 3.28 16.49
CA THR A 31 -14.17 3.79 17.85
C THR A 31 -12.76 3.43 18.33
N GLU A 32 -12.24 4.21 19.26
CA GLU A 32 -10.87 4.12 19.79
C GLU A 32 -10.85 4.34 21.31
N ILE A 33 -11.93 3.93 21.98
CA ILE A 33 -12.04 4.02 23.43
C ILE A 33 -10.88 3.22 24.06
N ASN A 34 -10.08 3.91 24.89
CA ASN A 34 -8.87 3.43 25.54
C ASN A 34 -7.68 3.11 24.61
N THR A 35 -7.76 3.43 23.32
CA THR A 35 -6.63 3.28 22.39
C THR A 35 -5.68 4.45 22.55
N ALA A 36 -4.41 4.16 22.82
CA ALA A 36 -3.33 5.16 22.86
C ALA A 36 -2.82 5.49 21.45
N GLY A 37 -2.78 4.50 20.56
CA GLY A 37 -2.36 4.69 19.18
C GLY A 37 -2.02 3.39 18.47
N PHE A 38 -1.28 3.51 17.37
CA PHE A 38 -1.02 2.43 16.43
C PHE A 38 0.45 2.33 16.04
N ASN A 39 0.90 1.10 15.81
CA ASN A 39 2.13 0.78 15.09
C ASN A 39 1.82 0.05 13.80
N LEU A 40 2.70 0.25 12.82
CA LEU A 40 2.69 -0.46 11.55
C LEU A 40 3.96 -1.30 11.45
N TYR A 41 3.77 -2.51 10.96
CA TYR A 41 4.84 -3.45 10.70
C TYR A 41 4.82 -3.89 9.24
N ARG A 42 6.01 -4.18 8.70
CA ARG A 42 6.21 -4.73 7.36
C ARG A 42 7.04 -6.00 7.41
N GLY A 43 6.68 -7.01 6.62
CA GLY A 43 7.47 -8.20 6.38
C GLY A 43 7.50 -8.56 4.89
N ASP A 44 8.47 -9.38 4.49
CA ASP A 44 8.59 -9.93 3.13
C ASP A 44 7.79 -11.24 2.95
N SER A 45 7.14 -11.72 4.01
CA SER A 45 6.36 -12.97 4.07
C SER A 45 5.12 -12.81 4.94
N ALA A 46 4.05 -13.54 4.61
CA ALA A 46 2.81 -13.57 5.40
C ALA A 46 3.02 -14.01 6.85
N ASN A 47 4.05 -14.83 7.10
CA ASN A 47 4.37 -15.36 8.42
C ASN A 47 5.46 -14.54 9.13
N GLY A 48 5.92 -13.45 8.52
CA GLY A 48 7.03 -12.64 9.01
C GLY A 48 8.41 -13.23 8.67
N PRO A 49 9.48 -12.71 9.29
CA PRO A 49 9.45 -11.73 10.39
C PRO A 49 8.91 -10.36 9.95
N PHE A 50 8.35 -9.63 10.92
CA PHE A 50 7.80 -8.29 10.74
C PHE A 50 8.65 -7.26 11.46
N THR A 51 8.93 -6.14 10.80
CA THR A 51 9.71 -5.01 11.34
C THR A 51 8.81 -3.77 11.43
N GLN A 52 8.86 -3.07 12.56
CA GLN A 52 8.11 -1.82 12.72
C GLN A 52 8.64 -0.76 11.75
N ILE A 53 7.74 -0.04 11.07
CA ILE A 53 8.13 0.96 10.06
C ILE A 53 7.90 2.39 10.54
N ASN A 54 6.92 2.65 11.41
CA ASN A 54 6.72 3.97 11.99
C ASN A 54 7.69 4.22 13.17
N SER A 55 8.36 5.37 13.17
CA SER A 55 9.35 5.74 14.19
C SER A 55 8.74 6.19 15.51
N GLN A 56 7.52 6.72 15.48
CA GLN A 56 6.76 7.18 16.63
C GLN A 56 5.37 6.53 16.60
N LEU A 57 4.79 6.33 17.78
CA LEU A 57 3.42 5.84 17.89
C LEU A 57 2.48 6.79 17.14
N ILE A 58 1.63 6.25 16.27
CA ILE A 58 0.64 7.03 15.56
C ILE A 58 -0.52 7.24 16.53
N PRO A 59 -0.77 8.48 17.01
CA PRO A 59 -1.74 8.70 18.09
C PRO A 59 -3.16 8.37 17.63
N ALA A 60 -3.95 7.85 18.57
CA ALA A 60 -5.38 7.71 18.37
C ALA A 60 -6.07 9.08 18.15
N SER A 61 -7.26 9.04 17.60
CA SER A 61 -8.15 10.17 17.35
C SER A 61 -8.45 10.92 18.64
N PRO A 62 -8.52 12.25 18.59
CA PRO A 62 -8.97 13.06 19.73
C PRO A 62 -10.45 12.84 20.06
N ASP A 63 -11.24 12.23 19.16
CA ASP A 63 -12.61 11.78 19.42
C ASP A 63 -12.67 10.23 19.42
N PRO A 64 -12.54 9.59 20.60
CA PRO A 64 -12.53 8.13 20.70
C PRO A 64 -13.87 7.48 20.32
N VAL A 65 -14.97 8.23 20.28
CA VAL A 65 -16.30 7.70 19.95
C VAL A 65 -16.53 7.73 18.45
N ALA A 66 -15.95 8.70 17.74
CA ALA A 66 -16.00 8.78 16.28
C ALA A 66 -14.90 7.97 15.57
N GLY A 67 -13.83 7.62 16.29
CA GLY A 67 -12.65 6.97 15.71
C GLY A 67 -11.85 7.93 14.82
N GLY A 68 -11.00 7.38 13.95
CA GLY A 68 -10.03 8.13 13.17
C GLY A 68 -9.80 7.58 11.77
N LYS A 69 -9.26 8.44 10.91
CA LYS A 69 -8.77 8.10 9.57
C LYS A 69 -7.29 8.38 9.53
N TYR A 70 -6.53 7.39 9.07
CA TYR A 70 -5.08 7.43 9.12
C TYR A 70 -4.47 7.09 7.78
N LYS A 71 -3.27 7.63 7.57
CA LYS A 71 -2.46 7.40 6.38
C LYS A 71 -1.00 7.32 6.78
N TYR A 72 -0.31 6.31 6.25
CA TYR A 72 1.12 6.13 6.39
C TYR A 72 1.74 5.82 5.03
N GLU A 73 2.88 6.43 4.72
CA GLU A 73 3.59 6.23 3.46
C GLU A 73 4.87 5.41 3.67
N ASP A 74 4.95 4.25 3.03
CA ASP A 74 6.18 3.46 2.96
C ASP A 74 6.88 3.70 1.62
N ALA A 75 7.85 4.63 1.64
CA ALA A 75 8.68 4.96 0.49
C ALA A 75 9.89 4.02 0.31
N SER A 76 10.10 3.07 1.22
CA SER A 76 11.27 2.18 1.22
C SER A 76 11.01 0.83 0.51
N VAL A 77 10.08 0.84 -0.45
CA VAL A 77 9.61 -0.34 -1.18
C VAL A 77 10.37 -0.51 -2.50
N ALA A 78 10.54 -1.76 -2.93
CA ALA A 78 11.10 -2.07 -4.24
C ALA A 78 10.00 -2.51 -5.22
N ALA A 79 10.09 -2.02 -6.46
CA ALA A 79 9.12 -2.31 -7.52
C ALA A 79 9.06 -3.81 -7.80
N GLY A 80 7.85 -4.34 -7.98
CA GLY A 80 7.62 -5.76 -8.27
C GLY A 80 7.77 -6.69 -7.06
N LYS A 81 8.01 -6.16 -5.85
CA LYS A 81 7.96 -6.95 -4.62
C LYS A 81 6.58 -6.89 -3.98
N THR A 82 6.19 -8.00 -3.34
CA THR A 82 5.03 -8.05 -2.45
C THR A 82 5.50 -7.91 -1.01
N TYR A 83 4.89 -6.97 -0.29
CA TYR A 83 5.10 -6.73 1.13
C TYR A 83 3.85 -7.10 1.90
N TYR A 84 4.03 -7.45 3.18
CA TYR A 84 2.95 -7.79 4.10
C TYR A 84 2.93 -6.76 5.21
N TYR A 85 1.81 -6.07 5.38
CA TYR A 85 1.65 -5.03 6.39
C TYR A 85 0.73 -5.49 7.51
N GLN A 86 1.14 -5.23 8.75
CA GLN A 86 0.39 -5.58 9.95
C GLN A 86 0.20 -4.34 10.82
N LEU A 87 -1.05 -4.09 11.21
CA LEU A 87 -1.43 -3.05 12.17
C LEU A 87 -1.40 -3.63 13.59
N GLU A 88 -0.85 -2.86 14.52
CA GLU A 88 -0.97 -3.10 15.97
C GLU A 88 -1.66 -1.90 16.60
N ASP A 89 -2.73 -2.13 17.35
CA ASP A 89 -3.26 -1.13 18.28
C ASP A 89 -2.64 -1.32 19.67
N ILE A 90 -2.42 -0.20 20.35
CA ILE A 90 -1.92 -0.13 21.72
C ILE A 90 -2.95 0.61 22.56
N GLU A 91 -3.37 0.00 23.66
CA GLU A 91 -4.22 0.64 24.66
C GLU A 91 -3.40 1.46 25.68
N TYR A 92 -4.02 2.41 26.37
CA TYR A 92 -3.39 3.11 27.51
C TYR A 92 -3.00 2.17 28.66
N SER A 93 -3.61 0.99 28.73
CA SER A 93 -3.26 -0.08 29.67
C SER A 93 -1.92 -0.76 29.32
N GLY A 94 -1.39 -0.53 28.12
CA GLY A 94 -0.24 -1.23 27.56
C GLY A 94 -0.58 -2.52 26.83
N THR A 95 -1.85 -2.95 26.80
CA THR A 95 -2.29 -4.07 25.98
C THR A 95 -2.04 -3.79 24.51
N ARG A 96 -1.53 -4.80 23.79
CA ARG A 96 -1.19 -4.71 22.37
C ARG A 96 -1.93 -5.79 21.60
N THR A 97 -2.58 -5.40 20.51
CA THR A 97 -3.30 -6.32 19.64
C THR A 97 -2.79 -6.19 18.22
N LYS A 98 -2.27 -7.28 17.66
CA LYS A 98 -1.83 -7.35 16.27
C LYS A 98 -2.92 -7.93 15.40
N HIS A 99 -3.19 -7.28 14.28
CA HIS A 99 -4.15 -7.75 13.28
C HIS A 99 -3.50 -8.66 12.24
N PRO A 100 -4.27 -9.50 11.54
CA PRO A 100 -3.73 -10.30 10.44
C PRO A 100 -3.05 -9.40 9.38
N PRO A 101 -1.94 -9.86 8.78
CA PRO A 101 -1.24 -9.08 7.77
C PRO A 101 -2.02 -9.00 6.46
N VAL A 102 -1.84 -7.89 5.74
CA VAL A 102 -2.39 -7.69 4.40
C VAL A 102 -1.25 -7.62 3.39
N ALA A 103 -1.37 -8.39 2.31
CA ALA A 103 -0.39 -8.41 1.22
C ALA A 103 -0.64 -7.24 0.25
N VAL A 104 0.42 -6.52 -0.11
CA VAL A 104 0.39 -5.42 -1.08
C VAL A 104 1.58 -5.55 -2.01
N SER A 105 1.32 -5.58 -3.32
CA SER A 105 2.38 -5.57 -4.34
C SER A 105 2.77 -4.14 -4.67
N ALA A 106 4.05 -3.81 -4.49
CA ALA A 106 4.62 -2.57 -5.00
C ALA A 106 4.61 -2.62 -6.53
N GLY A 107 3.84 -1.72 -7.14
CA GLY A 107 3.72 -1.65 -8.59
C GLY A 107 5.09 -1.55 -9.26
N THR A 108 5.31 -2.31 -10.32
CA THR A 108 6.33 -1.95 -11.30
C THR A 108 5.79 -0.77 -12.08
N SER A 109 6.60 0.25 -12.34
CA SER A 109 6.22 1.26 -13.32
C SER A 109 6.00 0.52 -14.65
N PHE A 110 4.76 0.30 -15.06
CA PHE A 110 4.41 -0.13 -16.41
C PHE A 110 4.61 1.06 -17.36
N GLY A 111 5.83 1.58 -17.44
CA GLY A 111 6.12 2.90 -18.02
C GLY A 111 7.39 2.99 -18.85
N MET A 112 8.07 1.88 -19.16
CA MET A 112 9.26 1.95 -20.03
C MET A 112 9.30 0.92 -21.18
N PHE A 113 8.51 -0.17 -21.14
CA PHE A 113 8.52 -1.16 -22.22
C PHE A 113 7.46 -0.91 -23.32
N GLU A 114 6.34 -0.24 -23.02
CA GLU A 114 5.34 0.13 -24.03
C GLU A 114 5.80 1.31 -24.90
N ALA A 115 6.55 2.27 -24.34
CA ALA A 115 7.06 3.42 -25.09
C ALA A 115 8.12 3.03 -26.14
N LEU A 116 8.85 1.93 -25.92
CA LEU A 116 9.93 1.47 -26.79
C LEU A 116 9.45 0.48 -27.88
N LEU A 117 8.37 -0.27 -27.64
CA LEU A 117 7.75 -1.14 -28.65
C LEU A 117 6.73 -0.40 -29.53
N ALA A 118 6.07 0.64 -29.00
CA ALA A 118 5.20 1.51 -29.80
C ALA A 118 5.99 2.27 -30.89
N SER A 119 7.29 2.48 -30.73
CA SER A 119 8.15 3.12 -31.74
C SER A 119 8.65 2.16 -32.83
N VAL A 120 8.60 0.84 -32.63
CA VAL A 120 8.96 -0.16 -33.67
C VAL A 120 7.70 -0.69 -34.39
N GLY A 121 6.57 -0.80 -33.70
CA GLY A 121 5.32 -1.34 -34.25
C GLY A 121 4.57 -0.44 -35.25
N ILE A 122 4.76 0.88 -35.20
CA ILE A 122 4.02 1.82 -36.06
C ILE A 122 4.58 1.84 -37.50
N ILE A 123 5.86 1.53 -37.71
CA ILE A 123 6.47 1.52 -39.06
C ILE A 123 6.07 0.26 -39.85
N ALA A 124 5.91 -0.89 -39.20
CA ALA A 124 5.58 -2.14 -39.88
C ALA A 124 4.12 -2.21 -40.38
N VAL A 125 3.16 -1.71 -39.60
CA VAL A 125 1.73 -1.73 -39.97
C VAL A 125 1.43 -0.73 -41.10
N GLY A 126 2.04 0.46 -41.06
CA GLY A 126 1.88 1.47 -42.11
C GLY A 126 2.44 1.01 -43.47
N PHE A 127 3.56 0.29 -43.48
CA PHE A 127 4.20 -0.17 -44.71
C PHE A 127 3.41 -1.31 -45.40
N VAL A 128 2.84 -2.24 -44.62
CA VAL A 128 2.02 -3.34 -45.14
C VAL A 128 0.69 -2.84 -45.71
N VAL A 129 0.04 -1.88 -45.05
CA VAL A 129 -1.22 -1.28 -45.52
C VAL A 129 -1.00 -0.42 -46.77
N TRP A 130 0.14 0.26 -46.91
CA TRP A 130 0.48 1.04 -48.11
C TRP A 130 0.73 0.17 -49.34
N ILE A 131 1.41 -0.97 -49.19
CA ILE A 131 1.66 -1.92 -50.30
C ILE A 131 0.36 -2.57 -50.77
N ALA A 132 -0.55 -2.93 -49.85
CA ALA A 132 -1.81 -3.58 -50.18
C ALA A 132 -2.80 -2.69 -50.96
N ARG A 133 -2.65 -1.36 -50.89
CA ARG A 133 -3.55 -0.38 -51.52
C ARG A 133 -3.13 0.06 -52.93
N LYS A 134 -1.97 -0.40 -53.40
CA LYS A 134 -1.38 -0.02 -54.70
C LYS A 134 -1.51 -1.11 -55.78
N ARG A 135 -2.38 -2.10 -55.58
CA ARG A 135 -2.83 -3.02 -56.64
C ARG A 135 -4.27 -2.74 -57.00
#